data_AF-A0AAV8YMS8-F1
#
_entry.id   AF-A0AAV8YMS8-F1
#
_cell.length_a   1.000
_cell.length_b   1.000
_cell.length_c   1.000
_cell.angle_alpha   90.00
_cell.angle_beta   90.00
_cell.angle_gamma   90.00
#
_symmetry.space_group_name_H-M   'P 1'
#
loop_
_entity.id
_entity.type
_entity.pdbx_description
1 polymer ?
#
loop_
_entity_poly.entity_id
_entity_poly.type
_entity_poly.pdbx_seq_one_letter_code
_entity_poly.pdbx_strand_id
1 'polypeptide(L)'
;CIEQSWFLSADTQLYIISPIILFNIEKKPWKTCLACLGFCVVSAAYAFIITFNNNYPTFYFEGTSEYQHYLYTPTFVRMPPWLLGMVFGYLIFKYKQISIPRGANLSLWVFSLSIMIFLILVQCWLTRSAYNVLIAATYNSLARPAWAIAFGLIIFSCVTGHGG
;
A
#
# COMPACT_ATOMS: atom_id res chain seq x y z
N CYS A 1 -17.72 -5.86 -20.21
CA CYS A 1 -16.27 -5.66 -19.97
C CYS A 1 -15.69 -6.92 -19.35
N ILE A 2 -14.45 -7.29 -19.66
CA ILE A 2 -13.77 -8.40 -18.98
C ILE A 2 -13.37 -7.88 -17.60
N GLU A 3 -13.93 -8.43 -16.52
CA GLU A 3 -13.67 -7.92 -15.16
C GLU A 3 -12.17 -7.83 -14.88
N GLN A 4 -11.40 -8.86 -15.25
CA GLN A 4 -9.96 -8.94 -15.05
C GLN A 4 -9.16 -7.81 -15.76
N SER A 5 -9.69 -7.19 -16.82
CA SER A 5 -8.94 -6.17 -17.57
C SER A 5 -8.81 -4.84 -16.83
N TRP A 6 -9.55 -4.64 -15.74
CA TRP A 6 -9.44 -3.43 -14.91
C TRP A 6 -8.03 -3.27 -14.32
N PHE A 7 -7.40 -4.37 -13.89
CA PHE A 7 -6.07 -4.37 -13.31
C PHE A 7 -5.01 -3.93 -14.33
N LEU A 8 -5.10 -4.47 -15.56
CA LEU A 8 -4.22 -4.08 -16.66
C LEU A 8 -4.37 -2.59 -17.01
N SER A 9 -5.59 -2.06 -16.98
CA SER A 9 -5.83 -0.63 -17.19
C SER A 9 -5.23 0.23 -16.08
N ALA A 10 -5.27 -0.21 -14.82
CA ALA A 10 -4.67 0.54 -13.71
C ALA A 10 -3.14 0.56 -13.83
N ASP A 11 -2.53 -0.59 -14.12
CA ASP A 11 -1.08 -0.72 -14.25
C ASP A 11 -0.51 0.10 -15.42
N THR A 12 -1.19 0.12 -16.57
CA THR A 12 -0.78 0.93 -17.73
C THR A 12 -0.78 2.44 -17.42
N GLN A 13 -1.80 2.93 -16.71
CA GLN A 13 -1.85 4.33 -16.27
C GLN A 13 -0.68 4.69 -15.35
N LEU A 14 -0.39 3.84 -14.36
CA LEU A 14 0.72 4.05 -13.43
C LEU A 14 2.08 3.92 -14.13
N TYR A 15 2.20 3.00 -15.09
CA TYR A 15 3.41 2.84 -15.89
C TYR A 15 3.75 4.10 -16.70
N ILE A 16 2.75 4.74 -17.31
CA ILE A 16 2.93 6.01 -18.04
C ILE A 16 3.43 7.14 -17.13
N ILE A 17 3.03 7.14 -15.86
CA ILE A 17 3.45 8.14 -14.87
C ILE A 17 4.87 7.84 -14.32
N SER A 18 5.31 6.58 -14.35
CA SER A 18 6.60 6.13 -13.81
C SER A 18 7.82 6.94 -14.26
N PRO A 19 8.06 7.27 -15.55
CA PRO A 19 9.25 8.00 -15.97
C PRO A 19 9.31 9.41 -15.38
N ILE A 20 8.17 10.06 -15.18
CA ILE A 20 8.10 11.40 -14.57
C ILE A 20 8.57 11.33 -13.13
N ILE A 21 8.11 10.32 -12.37
CA ILE A 21 8.52 10.14 -10.98
C ILE A 21 10.01 9.79 -10.89
N LEU A 22 10.50 8.86 -11.73
CA LEU A 22 11.91 8.46 -11.75
C LEU A 22 12.83 9.64 -12.09
N PHE A 23 12.49 10.44 -13.10
CA PHE A 23 13.28 11.62 -13.44
C PHE A 23 13.32 12.64 -12.29
N ASN A 24 12.21 12.83 -11.58
CA ASN A 24 12.17 13.73 -10.42
C ASN A 24 12.86 13.16 -9.18
N ILE A 25 12.88 11.84 -8.99
CA ILE A 25 13.53 11.21 -7.83
C ILE A 25 15.06 11.34 -7.90
N GLU A 26 15.62 11.31 -9.10
CA GLU A 26 17.05 11.53 -9.32
C GLU A 26 17.47 12.96 -8.95
N LYS A 27 16.68 13.96 -9.37
CA LYS A 27 17.00 15.38 -9.15
C LYS A 27 16.66 15.89 -7.75
N LYS A 28 15.49 15.49 -7.21
CA LYS A 28 14.91 16.03 -5.97
C LYS A 28 14.30 14.91 -5.13
N PRO A 29 15.10 13.93 -4.68
CA PRO A 29 14.60 12.69 -4.08
C PRO A 29 13.67 12.91 -2.90
N TRP A 30 14.05 13.79 -1.95
CA TRP A 30 13.24 14.07 -0.77
C TRP A 30 11.86 14.64 -1.12
N LYS A 31 11.81 15.60 -2.06
CA LYS A 31 10.55 16.23 -2.47
C LYS A 31 9.64 15.23 -3.19
N THR A 32 10.23 14.38 -4.04
CA THR A 32 9.51 13.34 -4.76
C THR A 32 8.96 12.27 -3.81
N CYS A 33 9.76 11.79 -2.86
CA CYS A 33 9.30 10.85 -1.84
C CYS A 33 8.17 11.45 -0.98
N LEU A 34 8.30 12.71 -0.57
CA LEU A 34 7.26 13.41 0.19
C LEU A 34 5.97 13.57 -0.63
N ALA A 35 6.08 13.86 -1.93
CA ALA A 35 4.93 13.91 -2.83
C ALA A 35 4.25 12.54 -2.95
N CYS A 36 5.02 11.46 -3.15
CA CYS A 36 4.48 10.09 -3.18
C CYS A 36 3.74 9.74 -1.88
N LEU A 37 4.32 10.04 -0.73
CA LEU A 37 3.67 9.84 0.57
C LEU A 37 2.40 10.71 0.72
N GLY A 38 2.44 11.96 0.25
CA GLY A 38 1.27 12.83 0.19
C GLY A 38 0.13 12.23 -0.63
N PHE A 39 0.41 11.72 -1.83
CA PHE A 39 -0.59 11.04 -2.64
C PHE A 39 -1.14 9.76 -1.99
N CYS A 40 -0.30 9.00 -1.27
CA CYS A 40 -0.78 7.87 -0.47
C CYS A 40 -1.77 8.32 0.62
N VAL A 41 -1.49 9.43 1.31
CA VAL A 41 -2.40 9.98 2.34
C VAL A 41 -3.71 10.45 1.73
N VAL A 42 -3.68 11.15 0.60
CA VAL A 42 -4.92 11.58 -0.08
C VAL A 42 -5.74 10.37 -0.54
N SER A 43 -5.07 9.33 -1.06
CA SER A 43 -5.75 8.06 -1.42
C SER A 43 -6.37 7.37 -0.22
N ALA A 44 -5.67 7.32 0.92
CA ALA A 44 -6.20 6.74 2.15
C ALA A 44 -7.38 7.57 2.69
N ALA A 45 -7.28 8.90 2.68
CA ALA A 45 -8.35 9.80 3.10
C ALA A 45 -9.61 9.63 2.24
N TYR A 46 -9.45 9.54 0.92
CA TYR A 46 -10.57 9.27 0.02
C TYR A 46 -11.23 7.92 0.36
N ALA A 47 -10.45 6.86 0.52
CA ALA A 47 -10.98 5.54 0.85
C ALA A 47 -11.71 5.53 2.20
N PHE A 48 -11.19 6.27 3.19
CA PHE A 48 -11.80 6.42 4.49
C PHE A 48 -13.15 7.14 4.41
N ILE A 49 -13.17 8.34 3.79
CA ILE A 49 -14.38 9.18 3.68
C ILE A 49 -15.49 8.43 2.94
N ILE A 50 -15.16 7.80 1.82
CA ILE A 50 -16.14 7.05 1.01
C ILE A 50 -16.68 5.83 1.76
N THR A 51 -15.83 5.11 2.49
CA THR A 51 -16.28 3.96 3.30
C THR A 51 -17.16 4.44 4.46
N PHE A 52 -16.78 5.54 5.12
CA PHE A 52 -17.49 6.07 6.29
C PHE A 52 -18.88 6.61 5.93
N ASN A 53 -18.99 7.34 4.82
CA ASN A 53 -20.27 7.95 4.42
C ASN A 53 -21.28 6.93 3.88
N ASN A 54 -20.81 5.88 3.22
CA ASN A 54 -21.68 4.92 2.52
C ASN A 54 -21.82 3.58 3.24
N ASN A 55 -21.23 3.43 4.44
CA ASN A 55 -21.23 2.17 5.20
C ASN A 55 -20.77 0.96 4.37
N TYR A 56 -19.73 1.14 3.57
CA TYR A 56 -19.25 0.05 2.72
C TYR A 56 -18.58 -1.06 3.54
N PRO A 57 -18.72 -2.34 3.11
CA PRO A 57 -18.05 -3.46 3.76
C PRO A 57 -16.54 -3.46 3.47
N THR A 58 -15.80 -4.23 4.25
CA THR A 58 -14.35 -4.45 4.04
C THR A 58 -14.06 -5.60 3.09
N PHE A 59 -15.05 -6.44 2.79
CA PHE A 59 -14.86 -7.61 1.95
C PHE A 59 -15.42 -7.42 0.54
N TYR A 60 -14.61 -7.78 -0.45
CA TYR A 60 -14.95 -7.62 -1.87
C TYR A 60 -16.19 -8.43 -2.28
N PHE A 61 -16.35 -9.66 -1.75
CA PHE A 61 -17.49 -10.51 -2.09
C PHE A 61 -18.80 -10.08 -1.42
N GLU A 62 -18.72 -9.23 -0.39
CA GLU A 62 -19.89 -8.62 0.25
C GLU A 62 -20.18 -7.21 -0.31
N GLY A 63 -19.32 -6.70 -1.19
CA GLY A 63 -19.40 -5.37 -1.74
C GLY A 63 -20.52 -5.21 -2.77
N THR A 64 -21.25 -4.09 -2.68
CA THR A 64 -22.19 -3.66 -3.72
C THR A 64 -21.46 -3.27 -5.00
N SER A 65 -22.18 -3.15 -6.11
CA SER A 65 -21.64 -2.61 -7.38
C SER A 65 -20.99 -1.24 -7.19
N GLU A 66 -21.50 -0.43 -6.27
CA GLU A 66 -20.91 0.87 -5.91
C GLU A 66 -19.58 0.73 -5.18
N TYR A 67 -19.43 -0.21 -4.25
CA TYR A 67 -18.14 -0.49 -3.61
C TYR A 67 -17.07 -0.82 -4.66
N GLN A 68 -17.43 -1.65 -5.64
CA GLN A 68 -16.51 -1.98 -6.72
C GLN A 68 -16.13 -0.75 -7.53
N HIS A 69 -17.10 0.10 -7.85
CA HIS A 69 -16.87 1.31 -8.64
C HIS A 69 -16.05 2.37 -7.90
N TYR A 70 -16.25 2.56 -6.58
CA TYR A 70 -15.63 3.66 -5.85
C TYR A 70 -14.39 3.28 -5.04
N LEU A 71 -14.23 2.02 -4.61
CA LEU A 71 -13.14 1.59 -3.72
C LEU A 71 -12.27 0.46 -4.28
N TYR A 72 -12.79 -0.35 -5.19
CA TYR A 72 -12.05 -1.49 -5.72
C TYR A 72 -11.34 -1.19 -7.04
N THR A 73 -12.07 -0.63 -8.01
CA THR A 73 -11.60 -0.42 -9.39
C THR A 73 -10.86 0.89 -9.66
N PRO A 74 -11.06 2.00 -8.91
CA PRO A 74 -10.35 3.24 -9.23
C PRO A 74 -8.84 3.11 -9.02
N THR A 75 -8.07 3.47 -10.04
CA THR A 75 -6.59 3.49 -10.01
C THR A 75 -6.07 4.31 -8.84
N PHE A 76 -6.70 5.44 -8.52
CA PHE A 76 -6.29 6.31 -7.42
C PHE A 76 -6.26 5.60 -6.06
N VAL A 77 -7.26 4.76 -5.75
CA VAL A 77 -7.35 3.99 -4.49
C VAL A 77 -6.38 2.79 -4.47
N ARG A 78 -5.81 2.45 -5.63
CA ARG A 78 -4.90 1.32 -5.85
C ARG A 78 -3.45 1.74 -6.03
N MET A 79 -3.22 3.03 -6.20
CA MET A 79 -1.89 3.63 -6.38
C MET A 79 -0.97 3.56 -5.14
N PRO A 80 -1.42 3.52 -3.87
CA PRO A 80 -0.50 3.58 -2.72
C PRO A 80 0.59 2.50 -2.69
N PRO A 81 0.30 1.20 -2.93
CA PRO A 81 1.35 0.18 -3.03
C PRO A 81 2.39 0.48 -4.12
N TRP A 82 1.95 1.00 -5.26
CA TRP A 82 2.83 1.36 -6.36
C TRP A 82 3.75 2.54 -5.99
N LEU A 83 3.19 3.61 -5.40
CA LEU A 83 3.97 4.76 -4.93
C LEU A 83 4.98 4.40 -3.85
N LEU A 84 4.57 3.57 -2.88
CA LEU A 84 5.46 3.06 -1.85
C LEU A 84 6.57 2.20 -2.46
N GLY A 85 6.26 1.38 -3.46
CA GLY A 85 7.25 0.64 -4.24
C GLY A 85 8.31 1.55 -4.87
N MET A 86 7.92 2.69 -5.44
CA MET A 86 8.85 3.68 -5.99
C MET A 86 9.76 4.28 -4.91
N VAL A 87 9.21 4.58 -3.73
CA VAL A 87 9.99 5.08 -2.58
C VAL A 87 10.98 4.03 -2.10
N PHE A 88 10.55 2.78 -1.93
CA PHE A 88 11.43 1.67 -1.54
C PHE A 88 12.51 1.38 -2.60
N GLY A 89 12.17 1.44 -3.88
CA GLY A 89 13.13 1.30 -4.97
C GLY A 89 14.25 2.33 -4.90
N TYR A 90 13.92 3.59 -4.59
CA TYR A 90 14.91 4.62 -4.34
C TYR A 90 15.76 4.37 -3.08
N LEU A 91 15.15 3.92 -1.98
CA LEU A 91 15.88 3.57 -0.76
C LEU A 91 16.88 2.43 -1.02
N ILE A 92 16.46 1.40 -1.76
CA ILE A 92 17.33 0.29 -2.16
C ILE A 92 18.48 0.79 -3.03
N PHE A 93 18.21 1.66 -4.02
CA PHE A 93 19.24 2.24 -4.88
C PHE A 93 20.27 3.05 -4.06
N LYS A 94 19.82 3.86 -3.12
CA LYS A 94 20.68 4.72 -2.30
C LYS A 94 21.47 3.97 -1.23
N TYR A 95 20.85 2.98 -0.59
CA TYR A 95 21.41 2.27 0.57
C TYR A 95 21.85 0.84 0.26
N LYS A 96 22.16 0.55 -1.01
CA LYS A 96 22.52 -0.81 -1.48
C LYS A 96 23.63 -1.49 -0.67
N GLN A 97 24.59 -0.71 -0.15
CA GLN A 97 25.77 -1.21 0.59
C GLN A 97 25.70 -0.91 2.09
N ILE A 98 24.52 -0.60 2.64
CA ILE A 98 24.40 -0.33 4.07
C ILE A 98 24.59 -1.61 4.88
N SER A 99 25.41 -1.56 5.92
CA SER A 99 25.50 -2.63 6.91
C SER A 99 24.46 -2.40 8.00
N ILE A 100 23.47 -3.30 8.08
CA ILE A 100 22.41 -3.24 9.08
C ILE A 100 22.83 -4.17 10.24
N PRO A 101 22.88 -3.67 11.49
CA PRO A 101 23.22 -4.53 12.62
C PRO A 101 22.14 -5.61 12.78
N ARG A 102 22.55 -6.83 13.15
CA ARG A 102 21.65 -8.00 13.24
C ARG A 102 20.39 -7.74 14.06
N GLY A 103 20.49 -7.00 15.17
CA GLY A 103 19.34 -6.64 15.99
C GLY A 103 18.34 -5.73 15.28
N ALA A 104 18.80 -4.76 14.51
CA ALA A 104 17.93 -3.88 13.72
C ALA A 104 17.27 -4.65 12.56
N ASN A 105 18.02 -5.54 11.91
CA ASN A 105 17.47 -6.39 10.86
C ASN A 105 16.36 -7.30 11.40
N LEU A 106 16.61 -7.96 12.54
CA LEU A 106 15.60 -8.80 13.20
C LEU A 106 14.36 -7.99 13.57
N SER A 107 14.52 -6.77 14.08
CA SER A 107 13.40 -5.88 14.38
C SER A 107 12.59 -5.54 13.13
N LEU A 108 13.23 -5.25 11.99
CA LEU A 108 12.56 -5.01 10.72
C LEU A 108 11.75 -6.22 10.24
N TRP A 109 12.31 -7.42 10.36
CA TRP A 109 11.63 -8.67 10.01
C TRP A 109 10.42 -8.94 10.91
N VAL A 110 10.61 -8.88 12.23
CA VAL A 110 9.53 -9.07 13.20
C VAL A 110 8.43 -8.04 12.98
N PHE A 111 8.80 -6.77 12.76
CA PHE A 111 7.82 -5.71 12.50
C PHE A 111 7.02 -5.96 11.21
N SER A 112 7.68 -6.34 10.13
CA SER A 112 7.03 -6.63 8.85
C SER A 112 6.07 -7.80 8.95
N LEU A 113 6.51 -8.91 9.54
CA LEU A 113 5.67 -10.10 9.75
C LEU A 113 4.51 -9.80 10.71
N SER A 114 4.76 -9.01 11.76
CA SER A 114 3.72 -8.61 12.72
C SER A 114 2.63 -7.79 12.04
N ILE A 115 2.98 -6.86 11.14
CA ILE A 115 2.01 -6.11 10.34
C ILE A 115 1.17 -7.06 9.47
N MET A 116 1.82 -7.97 8.73
CA MET A 116 1.10 -8.90 7.84
C MET A 116 0.14 -9.79 8.61
N ILE A 117 0.60 -10.40 9.72
CA ILE A 117 -0.22 -11.24 10.58
C ILE A 117 -1.37 -10.43 11.18
N PHE A 118 -1.09 -9.23 11.69
CA PHE A 118 -2.12 -8.35 12.24
C PHE A 118 -3.19 -8.01 11.21
N LEU A 119 -2.83 -7.63 9.99
CA LEU A 119 -3.78 -7.31 8.92
C LEU A 119 -4.65 -8.51 8.53
N ILE A 120 -4.10 -9.72 8.54
CA ILE A 120 -4.85 -10.96 8.30
C ILE A 120 -5.83 -11.22 9.44
N LEU A 121 -5.36 -11.15 10.70
CA LEU A 121 -6.20 -11.39 11.88
C LEU A 121 -7.35 -10.39 11.98
N VAL A 122 -7.07 -9.10 11.73
CA VAL A 122 -8.10 -8.05 11.70
C VAL A 122 -9.11 -8.32 10.60
N GLN A 123 -8.67 -8.74 9.41
CA GLN A 123 -9.58 -9.11 8.33
C GLN A 123 -10.49 -10.29 8.73
N CYS A 124 -9.92 -11.36 9.30
CA CYS A 124 -10.69 -12.51 9.76
C CYS A 124 -11.69 -12.15 10.87
N TRP A 125 -11.31 -11.23 11.76
CA TRP A 125 -12.19 -10.73 12.81
C TRP A 125 -13.32 -9.89 12.25
N LEU A 126 -13.04 -8.99 11.30
CA LEU A 126 -14.02 -8.14 10.65
C LEU A 126 -15.11 -8.92 9.91
N THR A 127 -14.76 -10.04 9.28
CA THR A 127 -15.74 -10.91 8.61
C THR A 127 -16.70 -11.63 9.59
N ARG A 128 -16.34 -11.76 10.86
CA ARG A 128 -17.14 -12.49 11.87
C ARG A 128 -17.81 -11.59 12.91
N SER A 129 -17.34 -10.35 13.04
CA SER A 129 -17.81 -9.41 14.04
C SER A 129 -19.00 -8.59 13.55
N ALA A 130 -19.69 -7.94 14.48
CA ALA A 130 -20.71 -6.96 14.12
C ALA A 130 -20.09 -5.80 13.35
N TYR A 131 -20.74 -5.37 12.27
CA TYR A 131 -20.23 -4.32 11.41
C TYR A 131 -20.04 -3.01 12.18
N ASN A 132 -18.84 -2.46 12.09
CA ASN A 132 -18.51 -1.14 12.63
C ASN A 132 -17.87 -0.30 11.52
N VAL A 133 -18.57 0.76 11.13
CA VAL A 133 -18.17 1.65 10.03
C VAL A 133 -16.79 2.27 10.24
N LEU A 134 -16.43 2.64 11.46
CA LEU A 134 -15.17 3.29 11.76
C LEU A 134 -14.00 2.32 11.56
N ILE A 135 -14.14 1.08 12.04
CA ILE A 135 -13.12 0.04 11.87
C ILE A 135 -13.01 -0.35 10.40
N ALA A 136 -14.14 -0.48 9.70
CA ALA A 136 -14.19 -0.78 8.28
C ALA A 136 -13.48 0.29 7.43
N ALA A 137 -13.79 1.58 7.67
CA ALA A 137 -13.18 2.70 6.97
C ALA A 137 -11.67 2.79 7.24
N THR A 138 -11.26 2.57 8.48
CA THR A 138 -9.84 2.55 8.87
C THR A 138 -9.11 1.40 8.17
N TYR A 139 -9.71 0.22 8.12
CA TYR A 139 -9.11 -0.93 7.46
C TYR A 139 -8.99 -0.73 5.94
N ASN A 140 -10.07 -0.31 5.28
CA ASN A 140 -10.10 -0.09 3.83
C ASN A 140 -9.09 0.98 3.36
N SER A 141 -8.82 1.99 4.19
CA SER A 141 -7.87 3.06 3.88
C SER A 141 -6.41 2.67 4.14
N LEU A 142 -6.12 1.95 5.23
CA LEU A 142 -4.74 1.70 5.68
C LEU A 142 -4.19 0.32 5.34
N ALA A 143 -5.04 -0.69 5.11
CA ALA A 143 -4.55 -2.06 4.89
C ALA A 143 -3.62 -2.14 3.67
N ARG A 144 -3.97 -1.50 2.55
CA ARG A 144 -3.17 -1.51 1.31
C ARG A 144 -1.78 -0.88 1.48
N PRO A 145 -1.63 0.36 2.01
CA PRO A 145 -0.31 0.91 2.26
C PRO A 145 0.47 0.15 3.33
N ALA A 146 -0.20 -0.37 4.37
CA ALA A 146 0.47 -1.17 5.41
C ALA A 146 1.06 -2.47 4.84
N TRP A 147 0.33 -3.18 3.98
CA TRP A 147 0.84 -4.33 3.23
C TRP A 147 2.07 -3.97 2.38
N ALA A 148 2.01 -2.86 1.65
CA ALA A 148 3.10 -2.41 0.81
C ALA A 148 4.36 -2.05 1.62
N ILE A 149 4.20 -1.44 2.81
CA ILE A 149 5.31 -1.15 3.73
C ILE A 149 5.93 -2.46 4.23
N ALA A 150 5.12 -3.42 4.68
CA ALA A 150 5.63 -4.70 5.18
C ALA A 150 6.44 -5.44 4.12
N PHE A 151 5.94 -5.55 2.89
CA PHE A 151 6.70 -6.15 1.78
C PHE A 151 7.94 -5.33 1.42
N GLY A 152 7.83 -3.99 1.38
CA GLY A 152 8.96 -3.11 1.07
C GLY A 152 10.12 -3.27 2.05
N LEU A 153 9.84 -3.42 3.34
CA LEU A 153 10.84 -3.66 4.38
C LEU A 153 11.54 -5.03 4.22
N ILE A 154 10.77 -6.08 3.92
CA ILE A 154 11.33 -7.42 3.65
C ILE A 154 12.26 -7.36 2.42
N ILE A 155 11.79 -6.77 1.32
CA ILE A 155 12.57 -6.64 0.09
C ILE A 155 13.85 -5.82 0.36
N PHE A 156 13.74 -4.71 1.09
CA PHE A 156 14.88 -3.88 1.45
C PHE A 156 15.93 -4.67 2.26
N SER A 157 15.50 -5.46 3.25
CA SER A 157 16.39 -6.34 4.03
C SER A 157 17.07 -7.40 3.16
N CYS A 158 16.31 -8.07 2.28
CA CYS A 158 16.85 -9.07 1.36
C CYS A 158 17.89 -8.49 0.39
N VAL A 159 17.60 -7.33 -0.23
CA VAL A 159 18.49 -6.73 -1.24
C VAL A 159 19.76 -6.16 -0.62
N THR A 160 19.72 -5.72 0.64
CA THR A 160 20.90 -5.24 1.37
C THR A 160 21.77 -6.37 1.92
N GLY A 161 21.47 -7.64 1.61
CA GLY A 161 22.25 -8.81 2.04
C GLY A 161 21.98 -9.27 3.47
N HIS A 162 20.91 -8.78 4.11
CA HIS A 162 20.50 -9.16 5.45
C HIS A 162 19.22 -10.02 5.43
N GLY A 163 19.04 -10.82 4.38
CA GLY A 163 17.89 -11.72 4.29
C GLY A 163 18.01 -12.84 5.33
N GLY A 164 17.07 -12.89 6.29
CA GLY A 164 17.02 -13.88 7.36
C GLY A 164 18.19 -13.80 8.33
#